data_AF-A0A494XGH1-F1
#
_entry.id   AF-A0A494XGH1-F1
#
_cell.length_a   1.000
_cell.length_b   1.000
_cell.length_c   1.000
_cell.angle_alpha   90.00
_cell.angle_beta   90.00
_cell.angle_gamma   90.00
#
_symmetry.space_group_name_H-M   'P 1'
#
loop_
_entity.id
_entity.type
_entity.pdbx_description
1 polymer ?
#
loop_
_entity_poly.entity_id
_entity_poly.type
_entity_poly.pdbx_seq_one_letter_code
_entity_poly.pdbx_strand_id
1 'polypeptide(L)'
;MDDVIIRLEQLTDQFVSGLDQVQHEEVMAFIEEREQLVAEISDSKQLPSSLTLVQKQRIQAVLQLDNMILNRMNQLKNEASHELQKIQQSKMHHNVYDKAYAADSAFFDKKK
;
A
#
# COMPACT_ATOMS: atom_id res chain seq x y z
N MET A 1 22.73 11.50 -13.66
CA MET A 1 21.30 11.73 -13.94
C MET A 1 20.71 10.61 -14.80
N ASP A 2 21.36 10.21 -15.89
CA ASP A 2 20.86 9.10 -16.73
C ASP A 2 20.71 7.79 -15.94
N ASP A 3 21.72 7.46 -15.12
CA ASP A 3 21.70 6.25 -14.28
C ASP A 3 20.54 6.25 -13.28
N VAL A 4 20.19 7.41 -12.70
CA VAL A 4 19.10 7.52 -11.73
C VAL A 4 17.74 7.34 -12.40
N ILE A 5 17.57 7.88 -13.62
CA ILE A 5 16.36 7.68 -14.42
C ILE A 5 16.21 6.21 -14.85
N ILE A 6 17.31 5.55 -15.23
CA ILE A 6 17.31 4.12 -15.56
C ILE A 6 16.93 3.29 -14.33
N ARG A 7 17.47 3.60 -13.15
CA ARG A 7 17.10 2.92 -11.90
C ARG A 7 15.63 3.10 -11.56
N LEU A 8 15.09 4.31 -11.72
CA LEU A 8 13.67 4.59 -11.48
C LEU A 8 12.76 3.78 -12.42
N GLU A 9 13.13 3.69 -13.69
CA GLU A 9 12.44 2.87 -14.69
C GLU A 9 12.48 1.38 -14.33
N GLN A 10 13.67 0.85 -14.03
CA GLN A 10 13.84 -0.55 -13.64
C GLN A 10 13.07 -0.90 -12.36
N LEU A 11 13.12 -0.04 -11.33
CA LEU A 11 12.37 -0.22 -10.09
C LEU A 11 10.86 -0.29 -10.39
N THR A 12 10.38 0.61 -11.24
CA THR A 12 8.96 0.68 -11.61
C THR A 12 8.53 -0.56 -12.40
N ASP A 13 9.32 -0.97 -13.40
CA ASP A 13 9.04 -2.16 -14.22
C ASP A 13 9.04 -3.45 -13.40
N GLN A 14 9.99 -3.60 -12.48
CA GLN A 14 10.07 -4.75 -11.58
C GLN A 14 8.85 -4.82 -10.66
N PHE A 15 8.49 -3.68 -10.05
CA PHE A 15 7.32 -3.60 -9.18
C PHE A 15 6.02 -3.92 -9.92
N VAL A 16 5.85 -3.35 -11.12
CA VAL A 16 4.67 -3.61 -11.97
C VAL A 16 4.59 -5.06 -12.42
N SER A 17 5.73 -5.70 -12.72
CA SER A 17 5.76 -7.11 -13.14
C SER A 17 5.24 -8.07 -12.07
N GLY A 18 5.35 -7.69 -10.79
CA GLY A 18 4.86 -8.46 -9.65
C GLY A 18 3.54 -7.96 -9.06
N LEU A 19 2.92 -6.92 -9.63
CA LEU A 19 1.94 -6.07 -8.95
C LEU A 19 0.77 -6.82 -8.30
N ASP A 20 0.27 -7.87 -8.95
CA ASP A 20 -0.86 -8.68 -8.45
C ASP A 20 -0.52 -9.47 -7.18
N GLN A 21 0.77 -9.74 -6.93
CA GLN A 21 1.26 -10.52 -5.80
C GLN A 21 1.93 -9.66 -4.72
N VAL A 22 2.11 -8.36 -4.99
CA VAL A 22 2.74 -7.43 -4.07
C VAL A 22 1.92 -7.30 -2.79
N GLN A 23 2.62 -7.44 -1.66
CA GLN A 23 2.11 -7.26 -0.30
C GLN A 23 2.43 -5.86 0.24
N HIS A 24 1.80 -5.50 1.36
CA HIS A 24 1.91 -4.16 1.95
C HIS A 24 3.38 -3.74 2.19
N GLU A 25 4.21 -4.62 2.74
CA GLU A 25 5.62 -4.34 3.03
C GLU A 25 6.41 -4.02 1.76
N GLU A 26 6.13 -4.72 0.66
CA GLU A 26 6.78 -4.52 -0.63
C GLU A 26 6.33 -3.21 -1.28
N VAL A 27 5.06 -2.81 -1.11
CA VAL A 27 4.58 -1.47 -1.51
C VAL A 27 5.37 -0.38 -0.77
N MET A 28 5.55 -0.54 0.55
CA MET A 28 6.26 0.46 1.35
C MET A 28 7.72 0.59 0.92
N ALA A 29 8.42 -0.53 0.75
CA ALA A 29 9.81 -0.52 0.27
C ALA A 29 9.94 0.14 -1.11
N PHE A 30 9.01 -0.16 -2.03
CA PHE A 30 8.96 0.47 -3.35
C PHE A 30 8.76 1.99 -3.27
N ILE A 31 7.85 2.47 -2.42
CA ILE A 31 7.60 3.91 -2.26
C ILE A 31 8.85 4.62 -1.72
N GLU A 32 9.48 4.05 -0.70
CA GLU A 32 10.70 4.62 -0.11
C GLU A 32 11.84 4.72 -1.13
N GLU A 33 12.09 3.65 -1.90
CA GLU A 33 13.14 3.67 -2.92
C GLU A 33 12.80 4.63 -4.08
N ARG A 34 11.53 4.66 -4.52
CA ARG A 34 11.06 5.59 -5.55
C ARG A 34 11.22 7.04 -5.11
N GLU A 35 10.89 7.35 -3.86
CA GLU A 35 11.02 8.71 -3.31
C GLU A 35 12.49 9.16 -3.29
N GLN A 36 13.42 8.29 -2.89
CA GLN A 36 14.85 8.59 -2.93
C GLN A 36 15.33 8.89 -4.35
N LEU A 37 14.96 8.06 -5.33
CA LEU A 37 15.35 8.27 -6.73
C LEU A 37 14.75 9.56 -7.32
N VAL A 38 13.50 9.88 -6.98
CA VAL A 38 12.85 11.14 -7.41
C VAL A 38 13.51 12.35 -6.76
N ALA A 39 13.91 12.25 -5.49
CA ALA A 39 14.67 13.29 -4.80
C ALA A 39 16.04 13.50 -5.46
N GLU A 40 16.78 12.44 -5.78
CA GLU A 40 18.05 12.52 -6.50
C GLU A 40 17.90 13.18 -7.89
N ILE A 41 16.81 12.89 -8.61
CA ILE A 41 16.50 13.55 -9.89
C ILE A 41 16.22 15.05 -9.67
N SER A 42 15.45 15.38 -8.64
CA SER A 42 15.05 16.75 -8.32
C SER A 42 16.22 17.62 -7.83
N ASP A 43 17.14 17.03 -7.07
CA ASP A 43 18.35 17.68 -6.57
C ASP A 43 19.45 17.79 -7.63
N SER A 44 19.30 17.10 -8.75
CA SER A 44 20.21 17.27 -9.88
C SER A 44 20.15 18.73 -10.34
N LYS A 45 21.31 19.38 -10.46
CA LYS A 45 21.43 20.79 -10.89
C LYS A 45 20.95 21.03 -12.34
N GLN A 46 20.42 20.01 -13.00
CA GLN A 46 19.90 20.06 -14.36
C GLN A 46 18.47 20.58 -14.32
N LEU A 47 18.25 21.72 -14.99
CA LEU A 47 16.90 22.24 -15.18
C LEU A 47 16.06 21.21 -15.97
N PRO A 48 14.75 21.08 -15.72
CA PRO A 48 13.87 20.20 -16.50
C PRO A 48 13.93 20.43 -18.02
N SER A 49 14.23 21.66 -18.43
CA SER A 49 14.44 22.04 -19.84
C SER A 49 15.73 21.46 -20.46
N SER A 50 16.69 21.03 -19.64
CA SER A 50 17.97 20.43 -20.05
C SER A 50 17.94 18.91 -20.18
N LEU A 51 16.81 18.27 -19.88
CA LEU A 51 16.62 16.83 -20.10
C LEU A 51 16.65 16.50 -21.60
N THR A 52 17.39 15.45 -21.95
CA THR A 52 17.40 14.93 -23.32
C THR A 52 16.04 14.32 -23.69
N LEU A 53 15.77 14.16 -25.00
CA LEU A 53 14.53 13.52 -25.46
C LEU A 53 14.38 12.08 -24.90
N VAL A 54 15.48 11.32 -24.87
CA VAL A 54 15.51 9.94 -24.34
C VAL A 54 15.14 9.91 -22.85
N GLN A 55 15.71 10.83 -22.06
CA GLN A 55 15.39 10.93 -20.64
C GLN A 55 13.92 11.27 -20.40
N LYS A 56 13.36 12.20 -21.19
CA LYS A 56 11.94 12.53 -21.11
C LYS A 56 11.05 11.34 -21.45
N GLN A 57 11.42 10.56 -22.47
CA GLN A 57 10.68 9.35 -22.84
C GLN A 57 10.68 8.30 -21.74
N ARG A 58 11.83 8.04 -21.08
CA ARG A 58 11.91 7.12 -19.95
C ARG A 58 11.06 7.57 -18.77
N ILE A 59 11.14 8.84 -18.40
CA ILE A 59 10.29 9.42 -17.34
C ILE A 59 8.80 9.28 -17.71
N GLN A 60 8.45 9.53 -18.97
CA GLN A 60 7.08 9.39 -19.43
C GLN A 60 6.58 7.94 -19.37
N ALA A 61 7.43 6.95 -19.68
CA ALA A 61 7.10 5.54 -19.53
C ALA A 61 6.80 5.18 -18.07
N VAL A 62 7.62 5.66 -17.12
CA VAL A 62 7.36 5.50 -15.68
C VAL A 62 6.01 6.10 -15.29
N LEU A 63 5.74 7.34 -15.70
CA LEU A 63 4.47 8.04 -15.37
C LEU A 63 3.23 7.34 -15.94
N GLN A 64 3.35 6.62 -17.06
CA GLN A 64 2.24 5.85 -17.63
C GLN A 64 1.82 4.67 -16.74
N LEU A 65 2.73 4.16 -15.91
CA LEU A 65 2.49 3.04 -15.00
C LEU A 65 1.92 3.47 -13.65
N ASP A 66 2.02 4.75 -13.29
CA ASP A 66 1.60 5.28 -11.98
C ASP A 66 0.12 5.00 -11.67
N ASN A 67 -0.78 5.10 -12.65
CA ASN A 67 -2.20 4.81 -12.45
C ASN A 67 -2.46 3.36 -12.05
N MET A 68 -1.70 2.43 -12.62
CA MET A 68 -1.82 1.01 -12.32
C MET A 68 -1.33 0.71 -10.90
N ILE A 69 -0.22 1.32 -10.50
CA ILE A 69 0.33 1.23 -9.14
C ILE A 69 -0.66 1.82 -8.12
N LEU A 70 -1.21 3.00 -8.38
CA LEU A 70 -2.21 3.64 -7.52
C LEU A 70 -3.46 2.78 -7.35
N ASN A 71 -3.92 2.11 -8.41
CA ASN A 71 -5.05 1.20 -8.33
C ASN A 71 -4.76 0.01 -7.39
N ARG A 72 -3.59 -0.60 -7.49
CA ARG A 72 -3.19 -1.70 -6.58
C ARG A 72 -3.11 -1.25 -5.13
N MET A 73 -2.52 -0.08 -4.87
CA MET A 73 -2.47 0.50 -3.52
C MET A 73 -3.87 0.71 -2.93
N ASN A 74 -4.81 1.20 -3.74
CA ASN A 74 -6.21 1.37 -3.32
C ASN A 74 -6.92 0.03 -3.06
N GLN A 75 -6.63 -1.01 -3.85
CA GLN A 75 -7.15 -2.35 -3.60
C GLN A 75 -6.70 -2.89 -2.24
N LEU A 76 -5.39 -2.85 -1.97
CA LEU A 76 -4.81 -3.29 -0.70
C LEU A 76 -5.41 -2.53 0.49
N LYS A 77 -5.57 -1.21 0.36
CA LYS A 77 -6.23 -0.37 1.38
C LYS A 77 -7.68 -0.81 1.62
N ASN A 78 -8.43 -1.10 0.56
CA ASN A 78 -9.83 -1.52 0.67
C ASN A 78 -9.95 -2.92 1.28
N GLU A 79 -9.06 -3.85 0.92
CA GLU A 79 -8.98 -5.20 1.50
C GLU A 79 -8.76 -5.13 3.00
N ALA A 80 -7.74 -4.38 3.46
CA ALA A 80 -7.45 -4.19 4.88
C ALA A 80 -8.64 -3.56 5.64
N SER A 81 -9.30 -2.57 5.05
CA SER A 81 -10.50 -1.95 5.64
C SER A 81 -11.63 -2.95 5.80
N HIS A 82 -11.88 -3.79 4.79
CA HIS A 82 -12.91 -4.84 4.83
C HIS A 82 -12.61 -5.90 5.89
N GLU A 83 -11.36 -6.32 6.05
CA GLU A 83 -10.98 -7.28 7.09
C GLU A 83 -11.20 -6.74 8.50
N LEU A 84 -10.84 -5.48 8.74
CA LEU A 84 -11.09 -4.81 10.02
C LEU A 84 -12.59 -4.73 10.33
N GLN A 85 -13.43 -4.41 9.33
CA GLN A 85 -14.88 -4.40 9.49
C GLN A 85 -15.43 -5.79 9.85
N LYS A 86 -14.95 -6.87 9.21
CA LYS A 86 -15.35 -8.25 9.54
C LYS A 86 -15.01 -8.61 10.99
N ILE A 87 -13.83 -8.21 11.46
CA ILE A 87 -13.42 -8.43 12.86
C ILE A 87 -14.36 -7.69 13.81
N GLN A 88 -14.70 -6.44 13.52
CA GLN A 88 -15.60 -5.63 14.35
C GLN A 88 -17.01 -6.25 14.41
N GLN A 89 -17.56 -6.66 13.27
CA GLN A 89 -18.88 -7.32 13.21
C GLN A 89 -18.88 -8.65 13.97
N SER A 90 -17.82 -9.47 13.81
CA SER A 90 -17.69 -10.74 14.53
C SER A 90 -17.67 -10.54 16.05
N LYS A 91 -16.96 -9.53 16.55
CA LYS A 91 -16.96 -9.15 17.97
C LYS A 91 -18.34 -8.69 18.45
N MET A 92 -19.09 -7.96 17.62
CA MET A 92 -20.46 -7.53 17.94
C MET A 92 -21.39 -8.74 18.08
N HIS A 93 -21.32 -9.70 17.15
CA HIS A 93 -22.11 -10.93 17.24
C HIS A 93 -21.74 -11.77 18.47
N HIS A 94 -20.45 -11.93 18.77
CA HIS A 94 -20.01 -12.66 19.98
C HIS A 94 -20.53 -12.02 21.27
N ASN A 95 -20.46 -10.69 21.39
CA ASN A 95 -20.97 -9.96 22.56
C ASN A 95 -22.49 -10.08 22.76
N VAL A 96 -23.28 -10.30 21.70
CA VAL A 96 -24.74 -10.50 21.80
C VAL A 96 -25.05 -11.90 22.33
N TYR A 97 -24.31 -12.93 21.90
CA TYR A 97 -24.46 -14.28 22.43
C TYR A 97 -24.01 -14.37 23.90
N ASP A 98 -22.88 -13.76 24.27
CA ASP A 98 -22.40 -13.77 25.66
C ASP A 98 -23.36 -13.04 26.62
N LYS A 99 -23.98 -11.93 26.20
CA LYS A 99 -24.97 -11.22 27.02
C LYS A 99 -26.30 -11.97 27.17
N ALA A 100 -26.68 -12.79 26.18
CA ALA A 100 -27.87 -13.65 26.29
C ALA A 100 -27.65 -14.78 27.30
N TYR A 101 -26.45 -15.38 27.36
CA TYR A 101 -26.12 -16.41 28.35
C TYR A 101 -25.87 -15.84 29.77
N ALA A 102 -25.42 -14.59 29.88
CA ALA A 102 -25.20 -13.93 31.18
C ALA A 102 -26.51 -13.46 31.85
N ALA A 103 -27.58 -13.22 31.10
CA ALA A 103 -28.88 -12.84 31.66
C ALA A 103 -29.61 -14.02 32.33
N ASP A 104 -29.39 -15.26 31.87
CA ASP A 104 -29.96 -16.49 32.46
C ASP A 104 -29.05 -17.18 33.48
N SER A 105 -27.81 -16.71 33.68
CA SER A 105 -26.85 -17.30 34.64
C SER A 105 -26.83 -16.58 36.01
N ALA A 106 -27.90 -15.87 36.37
CA ALA A 106 -28.06 -15.25 37.69
C ALA A 106 -28.56 -16.27 38.74
N PHE A 107 -27.89 -17.41 38.89
CA PHE A 107 -28.26 -18.39 39.92
C PHE A 107 -27.04 -19.09 40.53
N PHE A 108 -26.96 -18.92 41.86
CA PHE A 108 -26.18 -19.65 42.87
C PHE A 108 -24.73 -19.21 43.12
N ASP A 109 -24.57 -18.38 44.15
CA ASP A 109 -23.84 -18.87 45.33
C ASP A 109 -24.49 -18.36 46.62
N LYS A 110 -25.25 -19.26 47.29
CA LYS A 110 -25.49 -19.15 48.73
C LYS A 110 -24.61 -20.23 49.37
N LYS A 111 -23.53 -19.82 50.01
CA LYS A 111 -22.87 -20.65 51.03
C LYS A 111 -22.58 -19.85 52.30
N LYS A 112 -23.35 -20.28 53.31
CA LYS A 112 -23.13 -20.38 54.77
C LYS A 112 -22.27 -19.32 55.46
#